data_AF-I4K4G5-F1
#
_entry.id   AF-I4K4G5-F1
#
_cell.length_a   1.000
_cell.length_b   1.000
_cell.length_c   1.000
_cell.angle_alpha   90.00
_cell.angle_beta   90.00
_cell.angle_gamma   90.00
#
_symmetry.space_group_name_H-M   'P 1'
#
loop_
_entity.id
_entity.type
_entity.pdbx_description
1 polymer ?
#
loop_
_entity_poly.entity_id
_entity_poly.type
_entity_poly.pdbx_seq_one_letter_code
_entity_poly.pdbx_strand_id
1 'polypeptide(L)' 'MLLIDSEAPLLDLHACLRERFNAALEHLNLMACSSLPGFAERDLNNIANTARIRVQDVSDVFRVIEHRGFDTPATA' A
#
# COMPACT_ATOMS: atom_id res chain seq x y z
N MET A 1 3.45 1.82 10.17
CA MET A 1 4.44 1.30 9.21
C MET A 1 4.71 -0.13 9.64
N LEU A 2 4.07 -1.09 8.98
CA LEU A 2 4.25 -2.50 9.31
C LEU A 2 5.67 -2.89 8.90
N LEU A 3 6.43 -3.48 9.82
CA LEU A 3 7.78 -3.97 9.58
C LEU A 3 7.74 -4.96 8.40
N ILE A 4 8.19 -4.54 7.22
CA ILE A 4 8.34 -5.42 6.07
C ILE A 4 9.61 -6.22 6.31
N ASP A 5 9.51 -7.55 6.26
CA ASP A 5 10.71 -8.39 6.17
C ASP A 5 11.27 -8.26 4.75
N SER A 6 12.14 -7.27 4.55
CA SER A 6 12.71 -6.94 3.24
C SER A 6 13.55 -8.06 2.65
N GLU A 7 13.95 -9.07 3.44
CA GLU A 7 14.78 -10.19 3.00
C GLU A 7 13.94 -11.41 2.56
N ALA A 8 12.63 -11.43 2.88
CA ALA A 8 11.72 -12.50 2.49
C ALA A 8 11.75 -12.79 0.96
N PRO A 9 11.46 -14.03 0.50
CA PRO A 9 11.42 -14.34 -0.93
C PRO A 9 10.58 -13.35 -1.73
N LEU A 10 11.01 -13.00 -2.97
CA LEU A 10 10.28 -12.06 -3.83
C LEU A 10 8.82 -12.46 -4.05
N LEU A 11 8.54 -13.77 -4.11
CA LEU A 11 7.17 -14.29 -4.21
C LEU A 11 6.33 -13.94 -2.98
N ASP A 12 6.90 -14.05 -1.79
CA ASP A 12 6.24 -13.72 -0.52
C ASP A 12 6.05 -12.21 -0.37
N LEU A 13 7.04 -11.41 -0.80
CA LEU A 13 6.91 -9.96 -0.88
C LEU A 13 5.80 -9.55 -1.86
N HIS A 14 5.69 -10.20 -3.02
CA HIS A 14 4.63 -9.94 -3.99
C HIS A 14 3.25 -10.35 -3.45
N ALA A 15 3.15 -11.49 -2.75
CA ALA A 15 1.91 -11.89 -2.08
C ALA A 15 1.51 -10.86 -1.01
N CYS A 16 2.47 -10.40 -0.20
CA CYS A 16 2.27 -9.37 0.81
C CYS A 16 1.82 -8.02 0.18
N LEU A 17 2.46 -7.61 -0.92
CA LEU A 17 2.07 -6.44 -1.70
C LEU A 17 0.61 -6.56 -2.16
N ARG A 18 0.24 -7.70 -2.73
CA ARG A 18 -1.12 -7.96 -3.22
C ARG A 18 -2.16 -7.85 -2.11
N GLU A 19 -1.89 -8.44 -0.95
CA GLU A 19 -2.77 -8.36 0.21
C GLU A 19 -2.95 -6.93 0.70
N ARG A 20 -1.84 -6.19 0.86
CA ARG A 20 -1.86 -4.79 1.32
C ARG A 20 -2.54 -3.86 0.32
N PHE A 21 -2.31 -4.08 -0.97
CA PHE A 21 -2.95 -3.33 -2.04
C PHE A 21 -4.46 -3.58 -2.06
N ASN A 22 -4.90 -4.83 -1.98
CA ASN A 22 -6.32 -5.16 -1.93
C ASN A 22 -7.00 -4.55 -0.69
N ALA A 23 -6.35 -4.62 0.48
CA ALA A 23 -6.86 -4.01 1.70
C ALA A 23 -6.91 -2.47 1.61
N ALA A 24 -5.93 -1.84 0.96
CA ALA A 24 -5.95 -0.41 0.69
C ALA A 24 -7.11 -0.04 -0.24
N LEU A 25 -7.32 -0.82 -1.30
CA LEU A 25 -8.40 -0.59 -2.26
C LEU A 25 -9.78 -0.78 -1.63
N GLU A 26 -9.98 -1.82 -0.83
CA GLU A 26 -11.23 -2.04 -0.08
C GLU A 26 -11.51 -0.86 0.87
N HIS A 27 -10.49 -0.39 1.57
CA HIS A 27 -10.62 0.77 2.46
C HIS A 27 -10.99 2.04 1.69
N LEU A 28 -10.34 2.31 0.56
CA LEU A 28 -10.67 3.44 -0.32
C LEU A 28 -12.11 3.33 -0.85
N ASN A 29 -12.55 2.13 -1.23
CA ASN A 29 -13.91 1.89 -1.73
C ASN A 29 -14.96 2.16 -0.65
N LEU A 30 -14.73 1.70 0.58
CA LEU A 30 -15.61 2.00 1.72
C LEU A 30 -15.73 3.51 1.98
N MET A 31 -14.62 4.24 1.89
CA MET A 31 -14.64 5.70 2.05
C MET A 31 -15.36 6.41 0.90
N ALA A 32 -15.16 5.97 -0.35
CA ALA A 32 -15.81 6.56 -1.52
C ALA A 32 -17.33 6.29 -1.57
N CYS A 33 -17.77 5.11 -1.12
CA CYS A 33 -19.18 4.75 -1.06
C CYS A 33 -19.91 5.31 0.16
N SER A 34 -19.18 5.81 1.17
CA SER A 34 -19.76 6.49 2.32
C SER A 34 -20.24 7.89 1.93
N SER A 35 -21.46 7.97 1.38
CA SER A 35 -22.17 9.25 1.27
C SER A 35 -22.49 9.75 2.68
N LEU A 36 -21.64 10.61 3.23
CA LEU A 36 -21.88 11.25 4.52
C LEU A 36 -22.41 12.65 4.25
N PRO A 37 -23.75 12.84 4.24
CA PRO A 37 -24.32 14.18 4.25
C PRO A 37 -23.86 14.89 5.52
N GLY A 38 -22.98 15.89 5.37
CA GLY A 38 -22.42 16.67 6.47
C GLY A 38 -20.92 16.52 6.72
N PHE A 39 -20.13 16.00 5.77
CA PHE A 39 -18.66 15.93 5.88
C PHE A 39 -18.06 17.28 6.33
N ALA A 40 -17.55 17.34 7.55
CA ALA A 40 -16.70 18.44 7.98
C ALA A 40 -15.34 18.29 7.29
N GLU A 41 -14.69 19.40 6.95
CA GLU A 41 -13.33 19.43 6.35
C GLU A 41 -12.32 18.55 7.10
N ARG A 42 -12.50 18.42 8.42
CA ARG A 42 -11.72 17.54 9.30
C ARG A 42 -11.79 16.06 8.91
N ASP A 43 -12.93 15.57 8.46
CA ASP A 43 -13.13 14.17 8.10
C ASP A 43 -12.50 13.87 6.73
N LEU A 44 -12.52 14.84 5.80
CA LEU A 44 -11.80 14.75 4.52
C LEU A 44 -10.29 14.66 4.73
N ASN A 45 -9.73 15.48 5.61
CA ASN A 45 -8.30 15.42 5.95
C ASN A 45 -7.91 14.08 6.59
N ASN A 46 -8.76 13.52 7.47
CA ASN A 46 -8.51 12.21 8.07
C ASN A 46 -8.55 11.09 7.03
N ILE A 47 -9.52 11.14 6.11
CA ILE A 47 -9.64 10.20 4.99
C ILE A 47 -8.42 10.27 4.07
N ALA A 48 -8.04 11.47 3.65
CA ALA A 48 -6.87 11.68 2.79
C ALA A 48 -5.58 11.19 3.47
N ASN A 49 -5.40 11.47 4.76
CA ASN A 49 -4.24 11.00 5.52
C ASN A 49 -4.23 9.47 5.65
N THR A 50 -5.38 8.85 5.90
CA THR A 50 -5.49 7.40 6.02
C THR A 50 -5.22 6.71 4.67
N ALA A 51 -5.81 7.21 3.59
CA ALA A 51 -5.52 6.79 2.22
C ALA A 51 -4.01 6.87 1.91
N ARG A 52 -3.39 8.03 2.21
CA ARG A 52 -1.96 8.26 1.98
C ARG A 52 -1.09 7.24 2.72
N ILE A 53 -1.40 6.94 3.99
CA ILE A 53 -0.65 5.94 4.77
C ILE A 53 -0.78 4.54 4.14
N ARG A 54 -1.98 4.16 3.70
CA ARG A 54 -2.21 2.85 3.05
C ARG A 54 -1.45 2.73 1.73
N VAL A 55 -1.51 3.76 0.89
CA VAL A 55 -0.79 3.81 -0.39
C VAL A 55 0.73 3.83 -0.17
N GLN A 56 1.22 4.55 0.84
CA GLN A 56 2.65 4.57 1.17
C GLN A 56 3.14 3.17 1.56
N ASP A 57 2.38 2.43 2.37
CA ASP A 57 2.74 1.06 2.78
C ASP A 57 2.88 0.12 1.57
N VAL A 58 1.97 0.23 0.59
CA VAL A 58 2.06 -0.50 -0.69
C VAL A 58 3.30 -0.08 -1.48
N SER A 59 3.54 1.24 -1.58
CA SER A 59 4.70 1.77 -2.30
C SER A 59 6.02 1.31 -1.70
N ASP A 60 6.10 1.17 -0.38
CA ASP A 60 7.31 0.73 0.31
C ASP A 60 7.63 -0.74 -0.02
N VAL A 61 6.64 -1.63 0.00
CA VAL A 61 6.82 -3.04 -0.41
C VAL A 61 7.22 -3.14 -1.88
N PHE A 62 6.55 -2.36 -2.74
CA PHE A 62 6.85 -2.35 -4.17
C PHE A 62 8.31 -1.96 -4.43
N ARG A 63 8.81 -0.94 -3.74
CA ARG A 63 10.19 -0.45 -3.88
C ARG A 63 11.24 -1.50 -3.47
N VAL A 64 10.95 -2.32 -2.46
CA VAL A 64 11.81 -3.45 -2.06
C VAL A 64 11.86 -4.51 -3.16
N ILE A 65 10.70 -4.82 -3.77
CA ILE A 65 10.61 -5.76 -4.89
C ILE A 65 11.38 -5.24 -6.10
N GLU A 66 11.22 -3.96 -6.45
CA GLU A 66 11.95 -3.35 -7.56
C GLU A 66 13.47 -3.39 -7.34
N HIS A 67 13.93 -2.95 -6.16
CA HIS A 67 15.35 -2.97 -5.82
C HIS A 67 15.93 -4.38 -5.96
N ARG A 68 15.28 -5.38 -5.38
CA ARG A 68 15.82 -6.76 -5.40
C ARG A 68 15.61 -7.48 -6.74
N GLY A 69 14.51 -7.21 -7.42
CA GLY A 69 14.14 -7.85 -8.68
C GLY A 69 14.85 -7.26 -9.91
N PHE A 70 15.21 -5.97 -9.87
CA PHE A 70 15.83 -5.28 -11.01
C PHE A 70 17.32 -4.92 -10.79
N ASP A 71 17.80 -4.76 -9.54
CA ASP A 71 19.23 -4.49 -9.30
C ASP A 71 20.08 -5.77 -9.22
N THR A 72 19.47 -6.96 -9.37
CA THR A 72 20.25 -8.18 -9.63
C THR A 72 20.65 -8.16 -11.10
N PRO A 73 21.93 -7.92 -11.45
CA PRO A 73 22.35 -7.98 -12.85
C PRO A 73 22.01 -9.37 -13.37
N ALA A 74 21.29 -9.43 -14.50
CA ALA A 74 21.07 -10.68 -15.21
C ALA A 74 22.46 -11.25 -15.53
N THR A 75 22.89 -12.26 -14.79
CA THR A 75 24.06 -13.05 -15.15
C THR A 75 23.78 -13.64 -16.52
N ALA A 76 24.59 -13.20 -17.48
CA ALA A 76 24.55 -13.51 -18.91
C ALA A 76 24.62 -15.01 -19.21
#